data_AF-A0A9P9PRS3-F1
#
_entry.id   AF-A0A9P9PRS3-F1
#
_cell.length_a   1.000
_cell.length_b   1.000
_cell.length_c   1.000
_cell.angle_alpha   90.00
_cell.angle_beta   90.00
_cell.angle_gamma   90.00
#
_symmetry.space_group_name_H-M   'P 1'
#
loop_
_entity.id
_entity.type
_entity.pdbx_description
1 polymer ?
#
loop_
_entity_poly.entity_id
_entity_poly.type
_entity_poly.pdbx_seq_one_letter_code
_entity_poly.pdbx_strand_id
1 'polypeptide(L)'
;MTKGVLWVSSRVTKPDKLSAEKFCDWYENIHIQQVLSLAGLPSAVRYEAIEPQPSRDTWSSEAPWLTVYEMSDIDYRTHPDFLALDGQSAPSQDLLHGIFKNARFDTRFYSEVQVYHNPSPPPSNPSPDSKTFMLSAALEPPSDTTSTSDFDKWYREEHLDVLAQAPGYVRTR
;
A
#
# COMPACT_ATOMS: atom_id res chain seq x y z
N MET A 1 15.06 -11.79 9.60
CA MET A 1 13.74 -11.53 9.01
C MET A 1 13.51 -10.04 9.07
N THR A 2 13.37 -9.41 7.92
CA THR A 2 13.18 -7.96 7.80
C THR A 2 11.71 -7.72 7.54
N LYS A 3 10.97 -7.16 8.50
CA LYS A 3 9.56 -6.83 8.30
C LYS A 3 9.41 -5.85 7.15
N GLY A 4 8.29 -5.92 6.45
CA GLY A 4 8.02 -4.99 5.38
C GLY A 4 6.57 -5.05 4.91
N VAL A 5 6.32 -4.38 3.80
CA VAL A 5 5.01 -4.36 3.16
C VAL A 5 5.14 -4.55 1.66
N LEU A 6 4.16 -5.25 1.10
CA LEU A 6 3.85 -5.25 -0.33
C LEU A 6 2.75 -4.21 -0.55
N TRP A 7 3.12 -3.13 -1.23
CA TRP A 7 2.24 -2.01 -1.58
C TRP A 7 1.80 -2.14 -3.03
N VAL A 8 0.49 -2.16 -3.29
CA VAL A 8 -0.06 -2.34 -4.64
C VAL A 8 -1.13 -1.30 -4.90
N SER A 9 -0.77 -0.24 -5.63
CA SER A 9 -1.76 0.71 -6.16
C SER A 9 -2.30 0.20 -7.49
N SER A 10 -3.59 0.39 -7.73
CA SER A 10 -4.27 -0.22 -8.86
C SER A 10 -5.36 0.66 -9.46
N ARG A 11 -5.59 0.47 -10.77
CA ARG A 11 -6.63 1.16 -11.54
C ARG A 11 -7.06 0.36 -12.75
N VAL A 12 -8.31 0.55 -13.17
CA VAL A 12 -8.80 0.08 -14.46
C VAL A 12 -8.30 1.04 -15.54
N THR A 13 -7.72 0.50 -16.61
CA THR A 13 -7.25 1.27 -17.78
C THR A 13 -8.17 1.16 -19.00
N LYS A 14 -9.07 0.17 -19.02
CA LYS A 14 -10.02 -0.08 -20.12
C LYS A 14 -11.42 -0.31 -19.56
N PRO A 15 -12.11 0.76 -19.11
CA PRO A 15 -13.41 0.65 -18.44
C PRO A 15 -14.52 0.07 -19.35
N ASP A 16 -14.34 0.12 -20.67
CA ASP A 16 -15.21 -0.54 -21.66
C ASP A 16 -15.11 -2.08 -21.64
N LYS A 17 -14.01 -2.63 -21.10
CA LYS A 17 -13.75 -4.08 -21.06
C LYS A 17 -13.78 -4.66 -19.65
N LEU A 18 -13.47 -3.86 -18.65
CA LEU A 18 -13.44 -4.24 -17.25
C LEU A 18 -14.08 -3.13 -16.42
N SER A 19 -15.21 -3.40 -15.79
CA SER A 19 -15.81 -2.43 -14.86
C SER A 19 -15.03 -2.40 -13.55
N ALA A 20 -15.10 -1.26 -12.85
CA ALA A 20 -14.55 -1.12 -11.50
C ALA A 20 -15.09 -2.19 -10.54
N GLU A 21 -16.41 -2.44 -10.59
CA GLU A 21 -17.06 -3.46 -9.77
C GLU A 21 -16.48 -4.86 -10.00
N LYS A 22 -16.33 -5.30 -11.26
CA LYS A 22 -15.76 -6.61 -11.58
C LYS A 22 -14.29 -6.70 -11.18
N PHE A 23 -13.55 -5.60 -11.31
CA PHE A 23 -12.17 -5.53 -10.88
C PHE A 23 -12.05 -5.68 -9.35
N CYS A 24 -12.83 -4.91 -8.59
CA CYS A 24 -12.83 -4.97 -7.14
C CYS A 24 -13.32 -6.32 -6.61
N ASP A 25 -14.39 -6.89 -7.19
CA ASP A 25 -14.90 -8.21 -6.82
C ASP A 25 -13.83 -9.30 -6.97
N TRP A 26 -13.15 -9.35 -8.12
CA TRP A 26 -12.02 -10.27 -8.30
C TRP A 26 -10.89 -10.00 -7.30
N TYR A 27 -10.51 -8.73 -7.10
CA TYR A 27 -9.39 -8.39 -6.23
C TYR A 27 -9.66 -8.78 -4.77
N GLU A 28 -10.85 -8.47 -4.27
CA GLU A 28 -11.21 -8.62 -2.85
C GLU A 28 -11.61 -10.05 -2.49
N ASN A 29 -12.40 -10.69 -3.36
CA ASN A 29 -12.99 -12.00 -3.07
C ASN A 29 -12.14 -13.17 -3.59
N ILE A 30 -11.17 -12.93 -4.48
CA ILE A 30 -10.31 -13.99 -5.04
C ILE A 30 -8.83 -13.67 -4.77
N HIS A 31 -8.31 -12.56 -5.32
CA HIS A 31 -6.87 -12.34 -5.36
C HIS A 31 -6.26 -12.12 -3.96
N ILE A 32 -6.86 -11.26 -3.12
CA ILE A 32 -6.40 -11.05 -1.73
C ILE A 32 -6.41 -12.37 -0.96
N GLN A 33 -7.43 -13.21 -1.14
CA GLN A 33 -7.53 -14.49 -0.43
C GLN A 33 -6.41 -15.46 -0.84
N GLN A 34 -6.08 -15.51 -2.13
CA GLN A 34 -4.95 -16.29 -2.64
C GLN A 34 -3.63 -15.81 -2.03
N VAL A 35 -3.41 -14.50 -1.96
CA VAL A 35 -2.19 -13.91 -1.37
C VAL A 35 -2.13 -14.21 0.14
N LEU A 36 -3.23 -14.06 0.88
CA LEU A 36 -3.30 -14.32 2.33
C LEU A 36 -3.23 -15.81 2.70
N SER A 37 -3.38 -16.71 1.74
CA SER A 37 -3.14 -18.14 1.96
C SER A 37 -1.65 -18.48 2.10
N LEU A 38 -0.76 -17.57 1.69
CA LEU A 38 0.69 -17.75 1.78
C LEU A 38 1.21 -17.44 3.19
N ALA A 39 2.16 -18.26 3.67
CA ALA A 39 2.70 -18.13 5.02
C ALA A 39 3.45 -16.80 5.29
N GLY A 40 3.98 -16.15 4.24
CA GLY A 40 4.73 -14.91 4.37
C GLY A 40 3.90 -13.63 4.49
N LEU A 41 2.59 -13.69 4.22
CA LEU A 41 1.70 -12.53 4.13
C LEU A 41 0.52 -12.65 5.10
N PRO A 42 0.72 -12.38 6.40
CA PRO A 42 -0.26 -12.70 7.45
C PRO A 42 -1.54 -11.85 7.42
N SER A 43 -1.52 -10.69 6.79
CA SER A 43 -2.67 -9.79 6.75
C SER A 43 -2.58 -8.79 5.61
N ALA A 44 -3.73 -8.24 5.20
CA ALA A 44 -3.83 -7.18 4.21
C ALA A 44 -4.90 -6.16 4.60
N VAL A 45 -4.74 -4.94 4.10
CA VAL A 45 -5.79 -3.91 4.13
C VAL A 45 -5.99 -3.37 2.72
N ARG A 46 -7.25 -3.27 2.31
CA ARG A 46 -7.68 -2.63 1.07
C ARG A 46 -8.20 -1.23 1.38
N TYR A 47 -7.78 -0.27 0.59
CA TYR A 47 -8.18 1.13 0.67
C TYR A 47 -8.78 1.57 -0.66
N GLU A 48 -9.79 2.42 -0.56
CA GLU A 48 -10.34 3.21 -1.64
C GLU A 48 -10.08 4.69 -1.37
N ALA A 49 -9.82 5.44 -2.42
CA ALA A 49 -9.54 6.86 -2.33
C ALA A 49 -10.76 7.63 -1.82
N ILE A 50 -10.51 8.66 -1.01
CA ILE A 50 -11.58 9.50 -0.47
C ILE A 50 -12.15 10.42 -1.54
N GLU A 51 -13.44 10.73 -1.44
CA GLU A 51 -14.08 11.75 -2.27
C GLU A 51 -14.65 12.89 -1.41
N PRO A 52 -14.40 14.16 -1.77
CA PRO A 52 -13.58 14.62 -2.89
C PRO A 52 -12.07 14.41 -2.67
N GLN A 53 -11.32 14.20 -3.75
CA GLN A 53 -9.84 14.15 -3.69
C GLN A 53 -9.25 15.47 -3.15
N PRO A 54 -8.18 15.42 -2.33
CA PRO A 54 -7.52 16.63 -1.82
C PRO A 54 -6.95 17.55 -2.89
N SER A 55 -6.51 16.98 -4.02
CA SER A 55 -5.98 17.69 -5.19
C SER A 55 -6.09 16.80 -6.42
N ARG A 56 -6.16 17.40 -7.61
CA ARG A 56 -6.09 16.67 -8.89
C ARG A 56 -4.76 15.97 -9.10
N ASP A 57 -3.69 16.51 -8.51
CA ASP A 57 -2.33 15.98 -8.67
C ASP A 57 -2.01 14.85 -7.68
N THR A 58 -2.94 14.53 -6.76
CA THR A 58 -2.76 13.39 -5.85
C THR A 58 -2.83 12.09 -6.65
N TRP A 59 -1.89 11.17 -6.38
CA TRP A 59 -1.81 9.87 -7.07
C TRP A 59 -3.12 9.07 -7.06
N SER A 60 -3.89 9.18 -5.97
CA SER A 60 -5.19 8.52 -5.81
C SER A 60 -6.25 8.99 -6.80
N SER A 61 -6.11 10.18 -7.40
CA SER A 61 -6.99 10.70 -8.44
C SER A 61 -6.93 9.85 -9.72
N GLU A 62 -5.79 9.22 -10.00
CA GLU A 62 -5.64 8.32 -11.15
C GLU A 62 -5.72 6.85 -10.75
N ALA A 63 -5.31 6.52 -9.52
CA ALA A 63 -5.24 5.16 -9.01
C ALA A 63 -6.06 5.02 -7.71
N PRO A 64 -7.38 4.80 -7.81
CA PRO A 64 -8.30 4.98 -6.69
C PRO A 64 -8.22 3.86 -5.65
N TRP A 65 -7.51 2.77 -5.92
CA TRP A 65 -7.41 1.68 -4.96
C TRP A 65 -5.97 1.32 -4.61
N LEU A 66 -5.78 0.97 -3.33
CA LEU A 66 -4.51 0.54 -2.76
C LEU A 66 -4.72 -0.70 -1.91
N THR A 67 -3.91 -1.74 -2.10
CA THR A 67 -3.77 -2.84 -1.13
C THR A 67 -2.39 -2.80 -0.52
N VAL A 68 -2.34 -2.93 0.81
CA VAL A 68 -1.11 -3.12 1.56
C VAL A 68 -1.18 -4.49 2.20
N TYR A 69 -0.24 -5.38 1.85
CA TYR A 69 -0.05 -6.66 2.52
C TYR A 69 1.13 -6.54 3.49
N GLU A 70 0.93 -6.97 4.72
CA GLU A 70 2.03 -7.12 5.68
C GLU A 70 2.92 -8.27 5.23
N MET A 71 4.23 -8.11 5.37
CA MET A 71 5.21 -9.18 5.15
C MET A 71 6.02 -9.38 6.42
N SER A 72 5.98 -10.61 6.95
CA SER A 72 6.78 -10.95 8.15
C SER A 72 8.28 -10.95 7.85
N ASP A 73 8.62 -11.28 6.60
CA ASP A 73 9.96 -11.15 6.04
C ASP A 73 9.84 -10.68 4.58
N ILE A 74 10.40 -9.53 4.25
CA ILE A 74 10.33 -8.91 2.92
C ILE A 74 10.97 -9.80 1.84
N ASP A 75 11.95 -10.63 2.24
CA ASP A 75 12.62 -11.57 1.35
C ASP A 75 11.72 -12.74 0.91
N TYR A 76 10.57 -12.94 1.56
CA TYR A 76 9.55 -13.89 1.11
C TYR A 76 9.04 -13.58 -0.31
N ARG A 77 9.23 -12.36 -0.81
CA ARG A 77 8.97 -12.01 -2.22
C ARG A 77 9.77 -12.86 -3.23
N THR A 78 10.83 -13.52 -2.78
CA THR A 78 11.66 -14.43 -3.59
C THR A 78 11.32 -15.90 -3.37
N HIS A 79 10.41 -16.20 -2.44
CA HIS A 79 9.99 -17.55 -2.14
C HIS A 79 9.20 -18.16 -3.31
N PRO A 80 9.38 -19.47 -3.63
CA PRO A 80 8.68 -20.12 -4.75
C PRO A 80 7.16 -19.96 -4.71
N ASP A 81 6.54 -20.10 -3.53
CA ASP A 81 5.09 -19.95 -3.39
C ASP A 81 4.60 -18.54 -3.75
N PHE A 82 5.37 -17.50 -3.42
CA PHE A 82 5.04 -16.13 -3.81
C PHE A 82 5.20 -15.93 -5.32
N LEU A 83 6.29 -16.45 -5.89
CA LEU A 83 6.56 -16.36 -7.32
C LEU A 83 5.57 -17.15 -8.19
N ALA A 84 4.86 -18.11 -7.61
CA ALA A 84 3.82 -18.90 -8.26
C ALA A 84 2.45 -18.19 -8.31
N LEU A 85 2.29 -17.03 -7.67
CA LEU A 85 1.05 -16.26 -7.72
C LEU A 85 0.82 -15.67 -9.12
N ASP A 86 -0.45 -15.63 -9.53
CA ASP A 86 -0.88 -14.91 -10.73
C ASP A 86 -0.44 -13.43 -10.64
N GLY A 87 0.29 -12.97 -11.67
CA GLY A 87 0.89 -11.63 -11.71
C GLY A 87 2.39 -11.62 -11.36
N GLN A 88 2.88 -12.63 -10.62
CA GLN A 88 4.31 -12.94 -10.51
C GLN A 88 4.72 -13.99 -11.56
N SER A 89 3.87 -15.00 -11.73
CA SER A 89 3.92 -15.95 -12.84
C SER A 89 2.91 -15.59 -13.93
N ALA A 90 3.02 -16.29 -15.07
CA ALA A 90 2.06 -16.17 -16.16
C ALA A 90 0.65 -16.60 -15.67
N PRO A 91 -0.34 -15.70 -15.68
CA PRO A 91 -1.69 -16.03 -15.24
C PRO A 91 -2.43 -16.87 -16.28
N SER A 92 -3.58 -17.45 -15.89
CA SER A 92 -4.49 -18.12 -16.83
C SER A 92 -4.91 -17.17 -17.97
N GLN A 93 -5.28 -17.73 -19.13
CA GLN A 93 -5.68 -16.90 -20.29
C GLN A 93 -6.90 -16.03 -19.98
N ASP A 94 -7.84 -16.54 -19.21
CA ASP A 94 -9.03 -15.79 -18.78
C ASP A 94 -8.64 -14.62 -17.89
N LEU A 95 -7.75 -14.85 -16.91
CA LEU A 95 -7.33 -13.81 -15.98
C LEU A 95 -6.43 -12.76 -16.67
N LEU A 96 -5.57 -13.20 -17.58
CA LEU A 96 -4.75 -12.32 -18.40
C LEU A 96 -5.62 -11.34 -19.21
N HIS A 97 -6.64 -11.84 -19.91
CA HIS A 97 -7.48 -11.04 -20.79
C HIS A 97 -8.62 -10.31 -20.07
N GLY A 98 -9.11 -10.85 -18.96
CA GLY A 98 -10.17 -10.26 -18.16
C GLY A 98 -9.67 -9.15 -17.25
N ILE A 99 -8.51 -9.35 -16.60
CA ILE A 99 -7.99 -8.44 -15.58
C ILE A 99 -6.68 -7.78 -16.02
N PHE A 100 -5.60 -8.55 -16.15
CA PHE A 100 -4.24 -7.98 -16.24
C PHE A 100 -3.99 -7.11 -17.48
N LYS A 101 -4.68 -7.36 -18.60
CA LYS A 101 -4.60 -6.50 -19.81
C LYS A 101 -5.50 -5.26 -19.77
N ASN A 102 -6.40 -5.16 -18.79
CA ASN A 102 -7.40 -4.09 -18.67
C ASN A 102 -7.20 -3.25 -17.41
N ALA A 103 -6.32 -3.65 -16.49
CA ALA A 103 -5.94 -2.92 -15.29
C ALA A 103 -4.43 -2.66 -15.26
N ARG A 104 -4.02 -1.66 -14.48
CA ARG A 104 -2.63 -1.37 -14.14
C ARG A 104 -2.43 -1.57 -12.65
N PHE A 105 -1.31 -2.19 -12.31
CA PHE A 105 -0.84 -2.38 -10.95
C PHE A 105 0.54 -1.75 -10.84
N ASP A 106 0.72 -0.90 -9.84
CA ASP A 106 2.00 -0.33 -9.47
C ASP A 106 2.43 -1.01 -8.15
N THR A 107 3.28 -2.03 -8.28
CA THR A 107 3.70 -2.91 -7.18
C THR A 107 5.06 -2.46 -6.62
N ARG A 108 5.14 -2.29 -5.30
CA ARG A 108 6.37 -1.89 -4.60
C ARG A 108 6.55 -2.71 -3.32
N PHE A 109 7.80 -2.98 -2.99
CA PHE A 109 8.20 -3.68 -1.76
C PHE A 109 9.00 -2.72 -0.90
N TYR A 110 8.61 -2.56 0.36
CA TYR A 110 9.31 -1.71 1.31
C TYR A 110 9.70 -2.50 2.54
N SER A 111 10.94 -2.32 3.00
CA SER A 111 11.38 -2.80 4.31
C SER A 111 11.03 -1.75 5.36
N GLU A 112 10.52 -2.19 6.51
CA GLU A 112 10.25 -1.30 7.65
C GLU A 112 11.57 -0.88 8.29
N VAL A 113 11.88 0.41 8.27
CA VAL A 113 13.11 0.98 8.86
C VAL A 113 12.84 1.72 10.17
N GLN A 114 11.58 2.04 10.46
CA GLN A 114 11.14 2.71 11.67
C GLN A 114 9.63 2.53 11.84
N VAL A 115 9.18 2.53 13.10
CA VAL A 115 7.79 2.86 13.41
C VAL A 115 7.81 4.00 14.41
N TYR A 116 7.16 5.11 14.08
CA TYR A 116 7.01 6.26 14.97
C TYR A 116 5.55 6.34 15.40
N HIS A 117 5.31 6.21 16.70
CA HIS A 117 3.98 6.29 17.28
C HIS A 117 3.71 7.70 17.79
N ASN A 118 2.45 8.12 17.75
CA ASN A 118 2.04 9.37 18.39
C ASN A 118 2.46 9.36 19.89
N PRO A 119 3.27 10.33 20.35
CA PRO A 119 3.67 10.42 21.76
C PRO A 119 2.48 10.76 22.69
N SER A 120 1.38 11.28 22.15
CA SER A 120 0.12 11.57 22.83
C SER A 120 -1.03 10.96 22.04
N PRO A 121 -1.20 9.62 22.08
CA PRO A 121 -2.15 8.93 21.21
C PRO A 121 -3.58 9.42 21.44
N PRO A 122 -4.42 9.47 20.39
CA PRO A 122 -5.83 9.80 20.54
C PRO A 122 -6.53 8.78 21.47
N PRO A 123 -7.66 9.17 22.09
CA PRO A 123 -8.39 8.30 22.99
C PRO A 123 -8.76 6.98 22.31
N SER A 124 -8.62 5.88 23.05
CA SER A 124 -8.83 4.50 22.57
C SER A 124 -10.26 4.20 22.11
N ASN A 125 -11.22 5.05 22.47
CA ASN A 125 -12.60 5.03 21.99
C ASN A 125 -12.85 6.26 21.11
N PRO A 126 -12.48 6.22 19.82
CA PRO A 126 -12.79 7.31 18.91
C PRO A 126 -14.31 7.51 18.80
N SER A 127 -14.73 8.73 18.47
CA SER A 127 -16.14 9.01 18.13
C SER A 127 -16.62 8.05 17.04
N PRO A 128 -17.90 7.62 17.04
CA PRO A 128 -18.49 6.86 15.93
C PRO A 128 -18.30 7.52 14.56
N ASP A 129 -18.12 8.85 14.52
CA ASP A 129 -17.90 9.63 13.30
C ASP A 129 -16.42 9.67 12.86
N SER A 130 -15.49 9.12 13.64
CA SER A 130 -14.07 9.09 13.31
C SER A 130 -13.83 8.22 12.08
N LYS A 131 -13.33 8.84 11.01
CA LYS A 131 -12.88 8.12 9.82
C LYS A 131 -11.42 7.75 10.01
N THR A 132 -11.13 6.46 9.91
CA THR A 132 -9.75 5.97 9.84
C THR A 132 -9.32 5.98 8.38
N PHE A 133 -8.28 6.73 8.05
CA PHE A 133 -7.68 6.74 6.72
C PHE A 133 -6.15 6.61 6.84
N MET A 134 -5.51 6.29 5.72
CA MET A 134 -4.07 6.21 5.60
C MET A 134 -3.60 7.25 4.58
N LEU A 135 -2.53 7.97 4.91
CA LEU A 135 -1.79 8.77 3.95
C LEU A 135 -0.57 7.96 3.49
N SER A 136 -0.46 7.74 2.18
CA SER A 136 0.69 7.08 1.57
C SER A 136 1.54 8.13 0.86
N ALA A 137 2.75 8.37 1.35
CA ALA A 137 3.71 9.29 0.74
C ALA A 137 4.98 8.55 0.33
N ALA A 138 5.61 8.98 -0.76
CA ALA A 138 6.89 8.46 -1.22
C ALA A 138 7.83 9.64 -1.52
N LEU A 139 9.06 9.54 -1.05
CA LEU A 139 10.12 10.51 -1.28
C LEU A 139 11.34 9.78 -1.82
N GLU A 140 11.99 10.36 -2.82
CA GLU A 140 13.20 9.82 -3.44
C GLU A 140 14.32 10.86 -3.32
N PRO A 141 15.08 10.86 -2.20
CA PRO A 141 16.24 11.72 -2.07
C PRO A 141 17.35 11.27 -3.04
N PRO A 142 18.30 12.16 -3.39
CA PRO A 142 19.51 11.76 -4.10
C PRO A 142 20.24 10.62 -3.37
N SER A 143 20.83 9.70 -4.14
CA SER A 143 21.38 8.45 -3.61
C SER A 143 22.78 8.58 -3.01
N ASP A 144 23.37 9.79 -2.99
CA ASP A 144 24.66 10.00 -2.34
C ASP A 144 24.56 9.91 -0.81
N THR A 145 25.67 9.55 -0.18
CA THR A 145 25.71 9.27 1.27
C THR A 145 25.33 10.48 2.11
N THR A 146 25.67 11.69 1.66
CA THR A 146 25.34 12.92 2.41
C THR A 146 23.84 13.19 2.34
N SER A 147 23.25 13.20 1.14
CA SER A 147 21.82 13.43 0.96
C SER A 147 20.95 12.39 1.68
N THR A 148 21.34 11.11 1.65
CA THR A 148 20.60 10.04 2.34
C THR A 148 20.70 10.15 3.86
N SER A 149 21.87 10.50 4.40
CA SER A 149 22.04 10.75 5.84
C SER A 149 21.27 11.98 6.31
N ASP A 150 21.31 13.07 5.53
CA ASP A 150 20.59 14.30 5.86
C ASP A 150 19.08 14.08 5.80
N PHE A 151 18.59 13.31 4.82
CA PHE A 151 17.18 12.93 4.72
C PHE A 151 16.73 12.09 5.92
N ASP A 152 17.48 11.05 6.29
CA ASP A 152 17.14 10.20 7.44
C ASP A 152 17.11 11.01 8.75
N LYS A 153 18.09 11.89 8.94
CA LYS A 153 18.14 12.80 10.10
C LYS A 153 16.93 13.73 10.14
N TRP A 154 16.66 14.47 9.06
CA TRP A 154 15.51 15.36 8.98
C TRP A 154 14.19 14.62 9.20
N TYR A 155 14.02 13.44 8.59
CA TYR A 155 12.80 12.66 8.71
C TYR A 155 12.55 12.26 10.17
N ARG A 156 13.60 11.80 10.87
CA ARG A 156 13.52 11.30 12.24
C ARG A 156 13.43 12.38 13.30
N GLU A 157 14.21 13.44 13.16
CA GLU A 157 14.39 14.46 14.20
C GLU A 157 13.43 15.64 14.06
N GLU A 158 12.85 15.84 12.88
CA GLU A 158 12.01 17.01 12.59
C GLU A 158 10.66 16.62 11.98
N HIS A 159 10.67 15.88 10.86
CA HIS A 159 9.46 15.69 10.06
C HIS A 159 8.37 14.88 10.78
N LEU A 160 8.75 13.79 11.45
CA LEU A 160 7.79 12.95 12.16
C LEU A 160 7.12 13.68 13.33
N ASP A 161 7.83 14.56 14.03
CA ASP A 161 7.27 15.39 15.10
C ASP A 161 6.27 16.42 14.55
N VAL A 162 6.53 16.97 13.36
CA VAL A 162 5.57 17.84 12.67
C VAL A 162 4.33 17.06 12.25
N LEU A 163 4.47 15.86 11.68
CA LEU A 163 3.33 15.00 11.31
C LEU A 163 2.51 14.59 12.53
N ALA A 164 3.16 14.34 13.67
CA ALA A 164 2.49 13.93 14.90
C ALA A 164 1.58 15.00 15.51
N GLN A 165 1.76 16.27 15.11
CA GLN A 165 0.86 17.36 15.51
C GLN A 165 -0.48 17.34 14.76
N ALA A 166 -0.60 16.56 13.68
CA ALA A 166 -1.85 16.46 12.93
C ALA A 166 -2.95 15.79 13.79
N PRO A 167 -4.16 16.40 13.88
CA PRO A 167 -5.26 15.79 14.62
C PRO A 167 -5.58 14.38 14.12
N GLY A 168 -5.64 13.42 15.04
CA GLY A 168 -5.92 12.03 14.71
C GLY A 168 -4.73 11.23 14.19
N TYR A 169 -3.52 11.80 14.16
CA TYR A 169 -2.31 11.04 13.87
C TYR A 169 -2.16 9.85 14.81
N VAL A 170 -1.90 8.67 14.25
CA VAL A 170 -1.71 7.43 15.02
C VAL A 170 -0.25 7.01 15.00
N ARG A 171 0.31 6.86 13.79
CA ARG A 171 1.70 6.42 13.55
C ARG A 171 2.13 6.66 12.11
N THR A 172 3.44 6.61 11.90
CA THR A 172 4.12 6.44 10.61
C THR A 172 4.94 5.16 10.66
N ARG A 173 5.00 4.44 9.55
CA ARG A 173 5.75 3.19 9.35
C ARG A 173 6.59 3.30 8.08
#